data_AF-A0A2R7NT25-F1
#
_entry.id   AF-A0A2R7NT25-F1
#
_cell.length_a   1.000
_cell.length_b   1.000
_cell.length_c   1.000
_cell.angle_alpha   90.00
_cell.angle_beta   90.00
_cell.angle_gamma   90.00
#
_symmetry.space_group_name_H-M   'P 1'
#
loop_
_entity.id
_entity.type
_entity.pdbx_description
1 polymer ?
#
loop_
_entity_poly.entity_id
_entity_poly.type
_entity_poly.pdbx_seq_one_letter_code
_entity_poly.pdbx_strand_id
1 'polypeptide(L)'
;MNLSDIKHLLTERATTFLGRGTHDLFINGQWVAPQSGRRIATLNPATEATISEVASAGPADVDQAVLAAHSALREGPWGRMRPVERERLMLRLADLMEANAQALAEVESIDNGKSAAMARAVDMALAVDFV
;
A
#
# COMPACT_ATOMS: atom_id res chain seq x y z
N MET A 1 -12.06 -18.63 10.19
CA MET A 1 -11.74 -17.48 11.07
C MET A 1 -11.72 -16.24 10.19
N ASN A 2 -12.59 -15.28 10.46
CA ASN A 2 -12.79 -14.07 9.66
C ASN A 2 -12.02 -12.88 10.25
N LEU A 3 -11.87 -11.79 9.50
CA LEU A 3 -11.20 -10.58 9.98
C LEU A 3 -11.80 -10.07 11.31
N SER A 4 -13.11 -10.20 11.49
CA SER A 4 -13.84 -9.88 12.73
C SER A 4 -13.28 -10.57 13.96
N ASP A 5 -12.84 -11.82 13.80
CA ASP A 5 -12.46 -12.70 14.91
C ASP A 5 -11.09 -12.31 15.47
N ILE A 6 -10.26 -11.65 14.66
CA ILE A 6 -8.88 -11.27 15.00
C ILE A 6 -8.67 -9.76 15.16
N LYS A 7 -9.71 -8.92 15.01
CA LYS A 7 -9.58 -7.45 15.14
C LYS A 7 -8.92 -7.02 16.46
N HIS A 8 -9.17 -7.76 17.54
CA HIS A 8 -8.60 -7.49 18.85
C HIS A 8 -7.09 -7.77 18.95
N LEU A 9 -6.52 -8.47 17.96
CA LEU A 9 -5.08 -8.77 17.84
C LEU A 9 -4.35 -7.79 16.92
N LEU A 10 -5.08 -6.92 16.20
CA LEU A 10 -4.54 -5.99 15.22
C LEU A 10 -4.56 -4.56 15.76
N THR A 11 -3.65 -3.72 15.27
CA THR A 11 -3.73 -2.27 15.48
C THR A 11 -5.02 -1.70 14.88
N GLU A 12 -5.47 -0.56 15.41
CA GLU A 12 -6.63 0.17 14.87
C GLU A 12 -6.41 0.56 13.41
N ARG A 13 -5.17 0.96 13.05
CA ARG A 13 -4.81 1.31 11.67
C ARG A 13 -4.95 0.12 10.73
N ALA A 14 -4.38 -1.04 11.07
CA ALA A 14 -4.49 -2.24 10.25
C ALA A 14 -5.95 -2.68 10.12
N THR A 15 -6.69 -2.70 11.25
CA THR A 15 -8.12 -3.05 11.26
C THR A 15 -8.95 -2.12 10.36
N THR A 16 -8.69 -0.81 10.44
CA THR A 16 -9.39 0.18 9.61
C THR A 16 -9.05 0.04 8.14
N PHE A 17 -7.77 -0.22 7.82
CA PHE A 17 -7.32 -0.39 6.44
C PHE A 17 -7.92 -1.65 5.81
N LEU A 18 -7.76 -2.80 6.45
CA LEU A 18 -8.29 -4.10 5.98
C LEU A 18 -9.82 -4.11 5.92
N GLY A 19 -10.49 -3.34 6.79
CA GLY A 19 -11.95 -3.26 6.88
C GLY A 19 -12.65 -2.36 5.86
N ARG A 20 -11.94 -1.72 4.91
CA ARG A 20 -12.55 -0.78 3.94
C ARG A 20 -13.46 -1.43 2.91
N GLY A 21 -13.43 -2.76 2.79
CA GLY A 21 -14.20 -3.52 1.80
C GLY A 21 -13.63 -3.43 0.39
N THR A 22 -13.28 -2.23 -0.08
CA THR A 22 -12.63 -2.03 -1.38
C THR A 22 -11.40 -1.11 -1.27
N HIS A 23 -10.41 -1.36 -2.12
CA HIS A 23 -9.22 -0.51 -2.31
C HIS A 23 -9.10 -0.09 -3.77
N ASP A 24 -8.85 1.20 -3.96
CA ASP A 24 -8.74 1.85 -5.27
C ASP A 24 -7.26 1.97 -5.71
N LEU A 25 -7.04 2.31 -6.98
CA LEU A 25 -5.70 2.59 -7.52
C LEU A 25 -5.21 3.95 -7.00
N PHE A 26 -3.91 4.13 -6.81
CA PHE A 26 -3.32 5.44 -6.52
C PHE A 26 -2.60 5.99 -7.76
N ILE A 27 -3.25 6.89 -8.50
CA ILE A 27 -2.76 7.46 -9.76
C ILE A 27 -2.78 8.98 -9.68
N ASN A 28 -1.68 9.62 -10.09
CA ASN A 28 -1.53 11.08 -10.09
C ASN A 28 -1.86 11.76 -8.74
N GLY A 29 -1.47 11.13 -7.63
CA GLY A 29 -1.70 11.66 -6.29
C GLY A 29 -3.14 11.50 -5.77
N GLN A 30 -3.99 10.73 -6.45
CA GLN A 30 -5.40 10.52 -6.11
C GLN A 30 -5.75 9.03 -6.05
N TRP A 31 -6.73 8.69 -5.22
CA TRP A 31 -7.35 7.36 -5.22
C TRP A 31 -8.44 7.32 -6.30
N VAL A 32 -8.37 6.35 -7.21
CA VAL A 32 -9.27 6.22 -8.35
C VAL A 32 -9.77 4.79 -8.51
N ALA A 33 -11.08 4.64 -8.73
CA ALA A 33 -11.67 3.36 -9.12
C ALA A 33 -11.11 2.91 -10.48
N PRO A 34 -11.01 1.59 -10.73
CA PRO A 34 -10.53 1.08 -12.01
C PRO A 34 -11.52 1.46 -13.12
N GLN A 35 -11.05 1.92 -14.27
CA GLN A 35 -11.92 2.37 -15.37
C GLN A 35 -12.85 1.27 -15.89
N SER A 36 -12.42 0.01 -15.81
CA SER A 36 -13.24 -1.14 -16.19
C SER A 36 -14.33 -1.50 -15.16
N GLY A 37 -14.28 -0.91 -13.95
CA GLY A 37 -15.09 -1.28 -12.80
C GLY A 37 -14.72 -2.64 -12.17
N ARG A 38 -13.77 -3.39 -12.76
CA ARG A 38 -13.41 -4.74 -12.28
C ARG A 38 -12.58 -4.67 -11.00
N ARG A 39 -12.86 -5.57 -10.07
CA ARG A 39 -12.09 -5.78 -8.84
C ARG A 39 -11.70 -7.24 -8.68
N ILE A 40 -10.67 -7.49 -7.88
CA ILE A 40 -10.17 -8.82 -7.53
C ILE A 40 -10.26 -8.95 -6.00
N ALA A 41 -10.85 -10.04 -5.53
CA ALA A 41 -10.83 -10.36 -4.10
C ALA A 41 -9.41 -10.77 -3.69
N THR A 42 -8.87 -10.12 -2.66
CA THR A 42 -7.71 -10.67 -1.93
C THR A 42 -8.20 -11.53 -0.77
N LEU A 43 -7.50 -12.64 -0.55
CA LEU A 43 -7.89 -13.69 0.39
C LEU A 43 -6.81 -13.82 1.46
N ASN A 44 -7.23 -14.07 2.70
CA ASN A 44 -6.32 -14.47 3.75
C ASN A 44 -5.88 -15.91 3.50
N PRO A 45 -4.60 -16.19 3.22
CA PRO A 45 -4.15 -17.53 2.84
C PRO A 45 -4.23 -18.54 3.99
N ALA A 46 -4.31 -18.10 5.25
CA ALA A 46 -4.47 -19.00 6.39
C ALA A 46 -5.91 -19.49 6.58
N THR A 47 -6.89 -18.78 6.00
CA THR A 47 -8.32 -19.06 6.25
C THR A 47 -9.18 -19.13 5.00
N GLU A 48 -8.62 -18.76 3.84
CA GLU A 48 -9.27 -18.60 2.54
C GLU A 48 -10.41 -17.57 2.52
N ALA A 49 -10.63 -16.85 3.63
CA ALA A 49 -11.65 -15.83 3.74
C ALA A 49 -11.22 -14.57 2.97
N THR A 50 -12.18 -13.93 2.28
CA THR A 50 -11.94 -12.64 1.64
C THR A 50 -11.58 -11.58 2.68
N ILE A 51 -10.48 -10.86 2.43
CA ILE A 51 -10.06 -9.71 3.23
C ILE A 51 -10.79 -8.46 2.70
N SER A 52 -10.59 -8.15 1.42
CA SER A 52 -11.14 -7.00 0.72
C SER A 52 -11.07 -7.21 -0.80
N GLU A 53 -11.64 -6.29 -1.57
CA GLU A 53 -11.51 -6.24 -3.03
C GLU A 53 -10.57 -5.13 -3.47
N VAL A 54 -9.56 -5.46 -4.28
CA VAL A 54 -8.63 -4.49 -4.86
C VAL A 54 -9.02 -4.16 -6.30
N ALA A 55 -8.81 -2.91 -6.71
CA ALA A 55 -9.03 -2.48 -8.07
C ALA A 55 -8.18 -3.30 -9.07
N SER A 56 -8.82 -3.79 -10.14
CA SER A 56 -8.14 -4.50 -11.22
C SER A 56 -7.82 -3.53 -12.35
N ALA A 57 -6.57 -3.02 -12.36
CA ALA A 57 -6.12 -2.09 -13.38
C ALA A 57 -6.14 -2.71 -14.78
N GLY A 58 -6.80 -2.04 -15.72
CA GLY A 58 -6.77 -2.37 -17.15
C GLY A 58 -5.77 -1.50 -17.93
N PRO A 59 -5.66 -1.70 -19.26
CA PRO A 59 -4.75 -0.93 -20.10
C PRO A 59 -4.93 0.60 -19.97
N ALA A 60 -6.16 1.08 -19.91
CA ALA A 60 -6.42 2.52 -19.79
C ALA A 60 -5.98 3.11 -18.44
N ASP A 61 -6.05 2.34 -17.36
CA ASP A 61 -5.55 2.76 -16.03
C ASP A 61 -4.02 2.83 -16.04
N VAL A 62 -3.37 1.86 -16.70
CA VAL A 62 -1.91 1.83 -16.89
C VAL A 62 -1.46 3.01 -17.73
N ASP A 63 -2.14 3.31 -18.85
CA ASP A 63 -1.83 4.46 -19.70
C ASP A 63 -1.92 5.77 -18.91
N GLN A 64 -2.97 5.95 -18.09
CA GLN A 64 -3.10 7.10 -17.20
C GLN A 64 -1.97 7.20 -16.17
N ALA A 65 -1.57 6.08 -15.56
CA ALA A 65 -0.46 6.04 -14.62
C ALA A 65 0.88 6.41 -15.29
N VAL A 66 1.14 5.91 -16.50
CA VAL A 66 2.34 6.21 -17.28
C VAL A 66 2.39 7.70 -17.65
N LEU A 67 1.28 8.26 -18.14
CA LEU A 67 1.18 9.68 -18.48
C LEU A 67 1.42 10.56 -17.24
N ALA A 68 0.83 10.21 -16.10
CA ALA A 68 1.03 10.93 -14.84
C ALA A 68 2.48 10.88 -14.38
N ALA A 69 3.12 9.71 -14.42
CA ALA A 69 4.54 9.56 -14.10
C ALA A 69 5.44 10.37 -15.05
N HIS A 70 5.13 10.36 -16.36
CA HIS A 70 5.87 11.14 -17.35
C HIS A 70 5.76 12.65 -17.10
N SER A 71 4.54 13.16 -16.86
CA SER A 71 4.34 14.58 -16.55
C SER A 71 5.03 14.98 -15.24
N ALA A 72 4.94 14.16 -14.18
CA ALA A 72 5.62 14.42 -12.92
C ALA A 72 7.15 14.56 -13.09
N LEU A 73 7.75 13.77 -14.00
CA LEU A 73 9.17 13.82 -14.31
C LEU A 73 9.55 14.98 -15.26
N ARG A 74 8.76 15.26 -16.30
CA ARG A 74 9.13 16.25 -17.33
C ARG A 74 8.70 17.67 -17.01
N GLU A 75 7.52 17.81 -16.41
CA GLU A 75 6.83 19.08 -16.22
C GLU A 75 6.64 19.40 -14.75
N GLY A 76 6.51 18.37 -13.91
CA GLY A 76 6.23 18.48 -12.49
C GLY A 76 7.43 18.87 -11.62
N PRO A 77 7.18 19.13 -10.32
CA PRO A 77 8.22 19.54 -9.38
C PRO A 77 9.34 18.50 -9.23
N TRP A 78 9.02 17.21 -9.28
CA TRP A 78 9.96 16.12 -9.03
C TRP A 78 11.20 16.16 -9.93
N GLY A 79 11.00 16.34 -11.24
CA GLY A 79 12.11 16.43 -12.20
C GLY A 79 12.98 17.68 -12.06
N ARG A 80 12.47 18.72 -11.39
CA ARG A 80 13.17 20.01 -11.19
C ARG A 80 13.70 20.18 -9.77
N MET A 81 13.31 19.30 -8.83
CA MET A 81 13.77 19.33 -7.45
C MET A 81 15.29 19.15 -7.38
N ARG A 82 15.91 19.87 -6.44
CA ARG A 82 17.30 19.65 -6.07
C ARG A 82 17.44 18.29 -5.39
N PRO A 83 18.62 17.64 -5.45
CA PRO A 83 18.84 16.36 -4.79
C PRO A 83 18.42 16.35 -3.31
N VAL A 84 18.77 17.40 -2.55
CA VAL A 84 18.42 17.55 -1.12
C VAL A 84 16.91 17.64 -0.85
N GLU A 85 16.14 18.14 -1.81
CA GLU A 85 14.68 18.23 -1.66
C GLU A 85 14.03 16.85 -1.83
N ARG A 86 14.57 16.04 -2.76
CA ARG A 86 14.14 14.63 -2.91
C ARG A 86 14.57 13.80 -1.70
N GLU A 87 15.81 13.94 -1.24
CA GLU A 87 16.31 13.28 -0.03
C GLU A 87 15.38 13.53 1.16
N ARG A 88 15.00 14.79 1.40
CA ARG A 88 14.07 15.13 2.50
C ARG A 88 12.71 14.44 2.37
N LEU A 89 12.20 14.25 1.16
CA LEU A 89 10.94 13.54 0.94
C LEU A 89 11.08 12.04 1.19
N MET A 90 12.19 11.43 0.74
CA MET A 90 12.48 10.02 0.98
C MET A 90 12.66 9.73 2.47
N LEU A 91 13.46 10.54 3.18
CA LEU A 91 13.64 10.39 4.64
C LEU A 91 12.31 10.55 5.40
N ARG A 92 11.46 11.50 4.98
CA ARG A 92 10.12 11.63 5.58
C ARG A 92 9.25 10.41 5.30
N LEU A 93 9.37 9.78 4.14
CA LEU A 93 8.67 8.53 3.84
C LEU A 93 9.15 7.40 4.75
N ALA A 94 10.47 7.27 4.94
CA ALA A 94 11.07 6.31 5.86
C ALA A 94 10.57 6.50 7.30
N ASP A 95 10.57 7.74 7.82
CA ASP A 95 10.03 8.06 9.15
C ASP A 95 8.56 7.64 9.29
N LEU A 96 7.74 7.89 8.25
CA LEU A 96 6.32 7.53 8.25
C LEU A 96 6.13 6.01 8.18
N MET A 97 6.96 5.30 7.41
CA MET A 97 6.93 3.84 7.35
C MET A 97 7.33 3.23 8.69
N GLU A 98 8.40 3.70 9.33
CA GLU A 98 8.84 3.23 10.64
C GLU A 98 7.76 3.47 11.72
N ALA A 99 7.18 4.67 11.74
CA ALA A 99 6.09 5.01 12.65
C ALA A 99 4.84 4.13 12.46
N ASN A 100 4.67 3.52 11.30
CA ASN A 100 3.55 2.63 10.97
C ASN A 100 3.96 1.15 10.80
N ALA A 101 5.20 0.79 11.14
CA ALA A 101 5.76 -0.52 10.82
C ALA A 101 4.94 -1.70 11.37
N GLN A 102 4.37 -1.55 12.57
CA GLN A 102 3.50 -2.59 13.14
C GLN A 102 2.23 -2.80 12.31
N ALA A 103 1.56 -1.71 11.92
CA ALA A 103 0.32 -1.80 11.14
C ALA A 103 0.59 -2.36 9.73
N LEU A 104 1.70 -1.96 9.11
CA LEU A 104 2.12 -2.50 7.81
C LEU A 104 2.48 -3.99 7.89
N ALA A 105 3.20 -4.42 8.93
CA ALA A 105 3.54 -5.82 9.15
C ALA A 105 2.31 -6.70 9.42
N GLU A 106 1.30 -6.17 10.10
CA GLU A 106 0.01 -6.84 10.29
C GLU A 106 -0.74 -7.02 8.97
N VAL A 107 -0.81 -5.97 8.14
CA VAL A 107 -1.42 -6.06 6.80
C VAL A 107 -0.69 -7.10 5.95
N GLU A 108 0.64 -7.05 5.92
CA GLU A 108 1.49 -8.04 5.21
C GLU A 108 1.23 -9.46 5.71
N SER A 109 1.14 -9.67 7.02
CA SER A 109 0.88 -10.98 7.60
C SER A 109 -0.49 -11.53 7.21
N ILE A 110 -1.53 -10.69 7.19
CA ILE A 110 -2.89 -11.09 6.84
C ILE A 110 -3.03 -11.37 5.34
N ASP A 111 -2.39 -10.58 4.48
CA ASP A 111 -2.49 -10.69 3.02
C ASP A 111 -1.54 -11.76 2.45
N ASN A 112 -0.28 -11.80 2.91
CA ASN A 112 0.73 -12.73 2.42
C ASN A 112 0.75 -14.06 3.19
N GLY A 113 0.39 -14.06 4.47
CA GLY A 113 0.38 -15.25 5.34
C GLY A 113 1.65 -15.50 6.16
N LYS A 114 2.71 -14.68 5.99
CA LYS A 114 3.91 -14.77 6.83
C LYS A 114 3.63 -14.32 8.27
N SER A 115 4.53 -14.65 9.20
CA SER A 115 4.44 -14.18 10.59
C SER A 115 4.56 -12.65 10.65
N ALA A 116 3.64 -11.98 11.36
CA ALA A 116 3.70 -10.53 11.59
C ALA A 116 4.99 -10.09 12.29
N ALA A 117 5.53 -10.92 13.18
CA ALA A 117 6.81 -10.64 13.83
C ALA A 117 7.97 -10.62 12.81
N MET A 118 7.97 -11.56 11.86
CA MET A 118 8.97 -11.59 10.78
C MET A 118 8.76 -10.45 9.78
N ALA A 119 7.52 -10.19 9.36
CA ALA A 119 7.19 -9.07 8.50
C ALA A 119 7.67 -7.73 9.09
N ARG A 120 7.54 -7.55 10.41
CA ARG A 120 8.04 -6.34 11.08
C ARG A 120 9.56 -6.31 11.16
N ALA A 121 10.18 -7.40 11.61
CA ALA A 121 11.61 -7.43 11.91
C ALA A 121 12.49 -7.42 10.65
N VAL A 122 11.98 -7.92 9.52
CA VAL A 122 12.74 -8.04 8.27
C VAL A 122 12.15 -7.13 7.21
N ASP A 123 10.92 -7.39 6.76
CA ASP A 123 10.35 -6.73 5.59
C ASP A 123 10.20 -5.22 5.80
N MET A 124 9.64 -4.80 6.96
CA MET A 124 9.50 -3.38 7.26
C MET A 124 10.83 -2.69 7.56
N ALA A 125 11.75 -3.37 8.25
CA ALA A 125 13.08 -2.83 8.52
C ALA A 125 13.86 -2.57 7.21
N LEU A 126 13.92 -3.58 6.33
CA LEU A 126 14.60 -3.45 5.04
C LEU A 126 13.91 -2.45 4.12
N ALA A 127 12.57 -2.40 4.12
CA ALA A 127 11.84 -1.42 3.32
C ALA A 127 12.12 0.02 3.77
N VAL A 128 12.29 0.26 5.08
CA VAL A 128 12.69 1.58 5.61
C VAL A 128 14.14 1.90 5.21
N ASP A 129 15.06 0.95 5.32
CA ASP A 129 16.49 1.16 5.02
C ASP A 129 16.78 1.40 3.52
N PHE A 130 15.90 0.94 2.63
CA PHE A 130 16.09 1.03 1.17
C PHE A 130 15.35 2.20 0.50
N VAL A 131 14.61 3.01 1.27
CA VAL A 131 13.99 4.27 0.83
C VAL A 131 15.05 5.36 0.75
#